data_AF-A0A2V8VIH1-F1
#
_entry.id   AF-A0A2V8VIH1-F1
#
_cell.length_a   1.000
_cell.length_b   1.000
_cell.length_c   1.000
_cell.angle_alpha   90.00
_cell.angle_beta   90.00
_cell.angle_gamma   90.00
#
_symmetry.space_group_name_H-M   'P 1'
#
loop_
_entity.id
_entity.type
_entity.pdbx_description
1 polymer ?
#
loop_
_entity_poly.entity_id
_entity_poly.type
_entity_poly.pdbx_seq_one_letter_code
_entity_poly.pdbx_strand_id
1 'polypeptide(L)'
;MKKLVLLIVVLVGIWLGVNYVRTGQFSFLPTALSGEEQHVRDLEKQIADVNAQMAQAEHSASLTGGDTTHDVSALMEKKTRLEKELEEARKKLH
;
A
#
# COMPACT_ATOMS: atom_id res chain seq x y z
N MET A 1 -13.76 -21.55 -24.81
CA MET A 1 -12.55 -20.77 -25.12
C MET A 1 -12.82 -19.27 -25.35
N LYS A 2 -13.55 -18.86 -26.40
CA LYS A 2 -13.76 -17.42 -26.72
C LYS A 2 -14.40 -16.58 -25.60
N LYS A 3 -15.40 -17.11 -24.89
CA LYS A 3 -16.05 -16.43 -23.76
C LYS A 3 -15.10 -16.19 -22.58
N LEU A 4 -14.11 -17.08 -22.40
CA LEU A 4 -13.14 -17.03 -21.31
C LEU A 4 -12.05 -15.99 -21.61
N VAL A 5 -11.59 -15.93 -22.87
CA VAL A 5 -10.68 -14.87 -23.35
C VAL A 5 -11.32 -13.49 -23.23
N LEU A 6 -12.60 -13.37 -23.59
CA LEU A 6 -13.32 -12.10 -23.52
C LEU A 6 -13.49 -11.62 -22.07
N LEU A 7 -13.75 -12.55 -21.14
CA LEU A 7 -13.77 -12.26 -19.70
C LEU A 7 -12.43 -11.76 -19.18
N ILE A 8 -11.32 -12.38 -19.59
CA ILE A 8 -9.97 -11.97 -19.20
C ILE A 8 -9.66 -10.56 -19.72
N VAL A 9 -9.99 -10.25 -20.99
CA VAL A 9 -9.77 -8.93 -21.57
C VAL A 9 -10.56 -7.85 -20.82
N VAL A 10 -11.80 -8.14 -20.45
CA VAL A 10 -12.63 -7.20 -19.67
C VAL A 10 -12.07 -6.98 -18.28
N LEU A 11 -11.65 -8.04 -17.59
CA LEU A 11 -11.02 -7.94 -16.26
C LEU A 11 -9.72 -7.14 -16.30
N VAL A 12 -8.88 -7.38 -17.31
CA VAL A 12 -7.65 -6.61 -17.53
C VAL A 12 -7.97 -5.14 -17.82
N GLY A 13 -8.98 -4.86 -18.66
CA GLY A 13 -9.40 -3.50 -18.96
C GLY A 13 -9.93 -2.74 -17.73
N ILE A 14 -10.74 -3.40 -16.89
CA ILE A 14 -11.23 -2.82 -15.63
C ILE A 14 -10.06 -2.58 -14.67
N TRP A 15 -9.15 -3.54 -14.54
CA TRP A 15 -7.97 -3.41 -13.68
C TRP A 15 -7.06 -2.25 -14.11
N LEU A 16 -6.79 -2.13 -15.41
CA LEU A 16 -6.03 -1.01 -15.97
C LEU A 16 -6.76 0.33 -15.80
N GLY A 17 -8.08 0.37 -15.97
CA GLY A 17 -8.89 1.58 -15.76
C GLY A 17 -8.89 2.05 -14.31
N VAL A 18 -9.09 1.15 -13.35
CA VAL A 18 -9.02 1.47 -11.91
C VAL A 18 -7.60 1.90 -11.52
N ASN A 19 -6.58 1.22 -12.05
CA ASN A 19 -5.19 1.61 -11.81
C ASN A 19 -4.89 3.00 -12.40
N TYR A 20 -5.40 3.30 -13.60
CA TYR A 20 -5.24 4.60 -14.25
C TYR A 20 -5.89 5.74 -13.44
N VAL A 21 -7.12 5.55 -12.97
CA VAL A 21 -7.82 6.55 -12.15
C VAL A 21 -7.10 6.77 -10.81
N ARG A 22 -6.53 5.71 -10.22
CA ARG A 22 -5.84 5.81 -8.93
C ARG A 22 -4.44 6.42 -9.03
N THR A 23 -3.76 6.25 -10.17
CA THR A 23 -2.33 6.56 -10.31
C THR A 23 -2.04 7.66 -11.34
N GLY A 24 -3.03 8.08 -12.14
CA GLY A 24 -2.90 9.14 -13.15
C GLY A 24 -1.99 8.82 -14.34
N GLN A 25 -1.42 7.61 -14.41
CA GLN A 25 -0.48 7.19 -15.44
C GLN A 25 -0.92 5.89 -16.12
N PHE A 26 -0.76 5.86 -17.44
CA PHE A 26 -0.90 4.62 -18.22
C PHE A 26 0.26 3.69 -17.87
N SER A 27 -0.04 2.50 -17.31
CA SER A 27 0.94 1.44 -16.94
C SER A 27 1.89 0.96 -18.05
N PHE A 28 1.79 1.48 -19.28
CA PHE A 28 2.62 1.09 -20.41
C PHE A 28 3.95 1.84 -20.51
N LEU A 29 4.12 2.94 -19.79
CA LEU A 29 5.40 3.63 -19.70
C LEU A 29 5.93 3.47 -18.28
N PRO A 30 7.03 2.71 -18.06
CA PRO A 30 7.70 2.72 -16.78
C PRO A 30 8.32 4.11 -16.63
N THR A 31 7.64 4.98 -15.88
CA THR A 31 8.32 6.05 -15.17
C THR A 31 9.32 5.34 -14.27
N ALA A 32 10.58 5.31 -14.71
CA ALA A 32 11.69 4.99 -13.84
C ALA A 32 11.65 6.07 -12.75
N LEU A 33 10.92 5.78 -11.67
CA LEU A 33 10.94 6.58 -10.46
C LEU A 33 12.41 6.79 -10.13
N SER A 34 12.81 8.04 -9.89
CA SER A 34 14.14 8.30 -9.33
C SER A 34 14.31 7.39 -8.10
N GLY A 35 15.51 6.89 -7.81
CA GLY A 35 15.71 5.97 -6.67
C GLY A 35 15.11 6.50 -5.36
N GLU A 36 15.05 7.82 -5.22
CA GLU A 36 14.41 8.55 -4.11
C GLU A 36 12.87 8.49 -4.15
N GLU A 37 12.24 8.62 -5.32
CA GLU A 37 10.79 8.46 -5.48
C GLU A 37 10.34 7.01 -5.22
N GLN A 38 11.18 6.05 -5.64
CA GLN A 38 10.94 4.64 -5.36
C GLN A 38 11.06 4.36 -3.85
N HIS A 39 12.00 5.02 -3.17
CA HIS A 39 12.15 4.91 -1.72
C HIS A 39 10.96 5.51 -0.95
N VAL A 40 10.48 6.69 -1.33
CA VAL A 40 9.27 7.29 -0.73
C VAL A 40 8.06 6.39 -0.92
N ARG A 41 7.87 5.86 -2.14
CA ARG A 41 6.75 4.96 -2.45
C ARG A 41 6.84 3.64 -1.69
N ASP A 42 8.03 3.13 -1.43
CA ASP A 42 8.22 1.94 -0.60
C ASP A 42 7.87 2.21 0.87
N LEU A 43 8.30 3.36 1.42
CA LEU A 43 7.93 3.80 2.77
C LEU A 43 6.41 3.97 2.92
N GLU A 44 5.74 4.57 1.93
CA GLU A 44 4.27 4.68 1.91
C GLU A 44 3.59 3.31 1.93
N LYS A 45 4.12 2.37 1.15
CA LYS A 45 3.60 1.00 1.10
C LYS A 45 3.79 0.29 2.44
N GLN A 46 4.93 0.46 3.09
CA GLN A 46 5.19 -0.11 4.41
C GLN A 46 4.26 0.47 5.49
N ILE A 47 3.97 1.78 5.45
CA ILE A 47 3.00 2.41 6.36
C ILE A 47 1.59 1.86 6.12
N ALA A 48 1.18 1.70 4.87
CA ALA A 48 -0.12 1.14 4.52
C ALA A 48 -0.26 -0.31 5.02
N ASP A 49 0.80 -1.11 4.91
CA ASP A 49 0.85 -2.48 5.41
C ASP A 49 0.74 -2.54 6.95
N VAL A 50 1.46 -1.67 7.66
CA VAL A 50 1.36 -1.58 9.13
C VAL A 50 -0.06 -1.18 9.58
N ASN A 51 -0.70 -0.24 8.89
CA ASN A 51 -2.09 0.12 9.19
C ASN A 51 -3.05 -1.07 8.95
N ALA A 52 -2.83 -1.87 7.89
CA ALA A 52 -3.62 -3.07 7.64
C ALA A 52 -3.44 -4.12 8.74
N GLN A 53 -2.20 -4.31 9.21
CA GLN A 53 -1.89 -5.22 10.33
C GLN A 53 -2.55 -4.77 11.63
N MET A 54 -2.55 -3.46 11.93
CA MET A 54 -3.24 -2.90 13.10
C MET A 54 -4.75 -3.13 13.02
N ALA A 55 -5.37 -2.82 11.89
CA ALA A 55 -6.81 -3.05 11.69
C ALA A 55 -7.17 -4.53 11.82
N GLN A 56 -6.30 -5.43 11.34
CA GLN A 56 -6.49 -6.87 11.48
C GLN A 56 -6.30 -7.34 12.93
N ALA A 57 -5.33 -6.79 13.66
CA ALA A 57 -5.14 -7.07 15.08
C ALA A 57 -6.37 -6.62 15.89
N GLU A 58 -6.87 -5.41 15.67
CA GLU A 58 -8.09 -4.89 16.30
C GLU A 58 -9.32 -5.75 15.97
N HIS A 59 -9.49 -6.12 14.70
CA HIS A 59 -10.58 -6.99 14.28
C HIS A 59 -10.46 -8.40 14.90
N SER A 60 -9.24 -8.91 15.05
CA SER A 60 -8.99 -10.20 15.71
C SER A 60 -9.26 -10.14 17.21
N ALA A 61 -8.88 -9.05 17.89
CA ALA A 61 -9.20 -8.82 19.30
C ALA A 61 -10.71 -8.70 19.51
N SER A 62 -11.40 -7.99 18.62
CA SER A 62 -12.86 -7.88 18.66
C SER A 62 -13.56 -9.24 18.49
N LEU A 63 -13.04 -10.12 17.64
CA LEU A 63 -13.62 -11.44 17.41
C LEU A 63 -13.26 -12.48 18.48
N THR A 64 -12.03 -12.45 19.00
CA THR A 64 -11.48 -13.50 19.88
C THR A 64 -11.47 -13.09 21.36
N GLY A 65 -11.72 -11.82 21.65
CA GLY A 65 -11.58 -11.24 23.00
C GLY A 65 -10.15 -11.26 23.53
N GLY A 66 -9.15 -11.55 22.67
CA GLY A 66 -7.74 -11.59 23.03
C GLY A 66 -7.16 -10.18 23.22
N ASP A 67 -6.18 -10.07 24.12
CA ASP A 67 -5.44 -8.83 24.32
C ASP A 67 -4.37 -8.66 23.22
N THR A 68 -4.69 -7.88 22.19
CA THR A 68 -3.74 -7.51 21.13
C THR A 68 -3.10 -6.14 21.38
N THR A 69 -3.25 -5.57 22.58
CA THR A 69 -2.76 -4.21 22.91
C THR A 69 -1.25 -4.12 22.73
N HIS A 70 -0.51 -5.18 23.08
CA HIS A 70 0.93 -5.23 22.93
C HIS A 70 1.36 -5.21 21.45
N ASP A 71 0.69 -6.02 20.61
CA ASP A 71 0.98 -6.10 19.17
C ASP A 71 0.66 -4.77 18.46
N VAL A 72 -0.47 -4.15 18.80
CA VAL A 72 -0.86 -2.83 18.27
C VAL A 72 0.12 -1.75 18.70
N SER A 73 0.62 -1.79 19.95
CA SER A 73 1.60 -0.82 20.45
C SER A 73 2.94 -0.91 19.71
N ALA A 74 3.42 -2.13 19.45
CA ALA A 74 4.63 -2.34 18.66
C ALA A 74 4.48 -1.88 17.20
N LEU A 75 3.30 -2.11 16.60
CA LEU A 75 2.98 -1.63 15.25
C LEU A 75 2.88 -0.10 15.19
N MET A 76 2.34 0.55 16.22
CA MET A 76 2.28 2.02 16.34
C MET A 76 3.68 2.65 16.40
N GLU A 77 4.60 2.06 17.16
CA GLU A 77 5.98 2.55 17.22
C GLU A 77 6.68 2.39 15.86
N LYS A 78 6.44 1.27 15.17
CA LYS A 78 6.94 1.04 13.81
C LYS A 78 6.38 2.04 12.81
N LYS A 79 5.07 2.31 12.85
CA LYS A 79 4.41 3.32 12.02
C LYS A 79 5.03 4.70 12.22
N THR A 80 5.24 5.10 13.47
CA THR A 80 5.83 6.41 13.82
C THR A 80 7.25 6.56 13.26
N ARG A 81 8.06 5.50 13.29
CA ARG A 81 9.40 5.51 12.68
C ARG A 81 9.33 5.67 11.16
N LEU A 82 8.48 4.89 10.50
CA LEU A 82 8.30 4.95 9.04
C LEU A 82 7.76 6.31 8.58
N GLU A 83 6.86 6.93 9.33
CA GLU A 83 6.34 8.28 9.02
C GLU A 83 7.44 9.35 9.10
N LYS A 84 8.34 9.26 10.07
CA LYS A 84 9.51 10.15 10.15
C LYS A 84 10.46 9.95 8.96
N GLU A 85 10.77 8.70 8.64
CA GLU A 85 11.62 8.37 7.48
C GLU A 85 11.00 8.87 6.17
N LEU A 86 9.68 8.75 6.02
CA LEU A 86 8.93 9.26 4.88
C LEU A 86 9.00 10.79 4.81
N GLU A 87 8.83 11.49 5.92
CA GLU A 87 8.93 12.96 5.96
C GLU A 87 10.34 13.43 5.58
N GLU A 88 11.38 12.75 6.08
CA GLU A 88 12.77 13.03 5.74
C GLU A 88 13.08 12.72 4.26
N ALA A 89 12.58 11.60 3.73
CA ALA A 89 12.74 11.24 2.33
C ALA A 89 12.03 12.25 1.41
N ARG A 90 10.82 12.69 1.77
CA ARG A 90 10.09 13.75 1.04
C ARG A 90 10.81 15.08 1.09
N LYS A 91 11.41 15.46 2.23
CA LYS A 91 12.22 16.69 2.36
C LYS A 91 13.47 16.67 1.49
N LYS A 92 14.06 15.50 1.23
CA LYS A 92 15.22 15.35 0.33
C LYS A 92 14.85 15.41 -1.16
N LEU A 93 13.59 15.15 -1.47
CA LEU A 93 13.04 15.13 -2.83
C LEU A 93 12.59 16.52 -3.30
N HIS A 94 12.44 17.46 -2.37
CA HIS A 94 12.01 18.86 -2.55
C HIS A 94 13.20 19.81 -2.44
#